data_AF-A0A5C6Q3P5-F1
#
_entry.id   AF-A0A5C6Q3P5-F1
#
_cell.length_a   1.000
_cell.length_b   1.000
_cell.length_c   1.000
_cell.angle_alpha   90.00
_cell.angle_beta   90.00
_cell.angle_gamma   90.00
#
_symmetry.space_group_name_H-M   'P 1'
#
loop_
_entity.id
_entity.type
_entity.pdbx_description
1 polymer ?
#
loop_
_entity_poly.entity_id
_entity_poly.type
_entity_poly.pdbx_seq_one_letter_code
_entity_poly.pdbx_strand_id
1 'polypeptide(L)'
;FGVPVVLNSNLVDGSLRESAVKNETKILLYEAGEALRFDEFSIRAGMKGILNVLQHLGMTRKVVRSKKKRMPFIANGSQWVRANASGIVHNIVNLGDQITKGQVLAEIGSPYGAIFDSVKATRSGILIGKQNIPLVQEGEAMFHVAYFSEDDEEIAGHIENVQEQLLPENDDS
;
A
#
# COMPACT_ATOMS: atom_id res chain seq x y z
N PHE A 1 -4.57 -7.85 13.31
CA PHE A 1 -4.33 -8.17 11.89
C PHE A 1 -2.86 -8.51 11.66
N GLY A 2 -1.92 -7.57 11.86
CA GLY A 2 -0.48 -7.86 11.75
C GLY A 2 0.09 -7.57 10.36
N VAL A 3 -0.31 -6.43 9.78
CA VAL A 3 0.27 -5.83 8.58
C VAL A 3 1.53 -5.03 8.93
N PRO A 4 2.43 -4.77 7.96
CA PRO A 4 3.64 -3.98 8.19
C PRO A 4 3.36 -2.49 8.37
N VAL A 5 2.32 -1.97 7.71
CA VAL A 5 1.95 -0.56 7.70
C VAL A 5 0.48 -0.39 8.06
N VAL A 6 0.16 0.64 8.84
CA VAL A 6 -1.21 1.07 9.15
C VAL A 6 -1.34 2.54 8.79
N LEU A 7 -2.39 2.86 8.02
CA LEU A 7 -2.76 4.24 7.72
C LEU A 7 -3.80 4.73 8.72
N ASN A 8 -3.50 5.85 9.39
CA ASN A 8 -4.53 6.59 10.11
C ASN A 8 -5.20 7.58 9.15
N SER A 9 -6.34 7.18 8.57
CA SER A 9 -7.08 8.00 7.61
C SER A 9 -8.41 8.49 8.18
N ASN A 10 -8.76 9.72 7.80
CA ASN A 10 -10.05 10.33 8.12
C ASN A 10 -11.21 9.53 7.51
N LEU A 11 -12.37 9.63 8.14
CA LEU A 11 -13.60 9.04 7.61
C LEU A 11 -14.07 9.83 6.38
N VAL A 12 -14.46 9.11 5.34
CA VAL A 12 -15.10 9.67 4.15
C VAL A 12 -16.61 9.62 4.35
N ASP A 13 -17.29 10.73 4.10
CA ASP A 13 -18.74 10.83 4.20
C ASP A 13 -19.43 9.84 3.25
N GLY A 14 -20.50 9.19 3.72
CA GLY A 14 -21.22 8.15 2.98
C GLY A 14 -20.50 6.81 2.83
N SER A 15 -19.31 6.64 3.43
CA SER A 15 -18.57 5.38 3.35
C SER A 15 -19.09 4.30 4.31
N LEU A 16 -18.80 3.02 4.00
CA LEU A 16 -19.07 1.92 4.92
C LEU A 16 -18.39 2.10 6.29
N ARG A 17 -17.19 2.71 6.31
CA ARG A 17 -16.47 3.02 7.54
C ARG A 17 -17.22 4.02 8.40
N GLU A 18 -17.79 5.05 7.78
CA GLU A 18 -18.59 6.03 8.49
C GLU A 18 -19.84 5.38 9.12
N SER A 19 -20.56 4.56 8.35
CA SER A 19 -21.73 3.83 8.84
C SER A 19 -21.39 2.88 9.99
N ALA A 20 -20.27 2.14 9.90
CA ALA A 20 -19.82 1.26 10.98
C ALA A 20 -19.52 2.03 12.27
N VAL A 21 -18.83 3.18 12.17
CA VAL A 21 -18.53 4.04 13.32
C VAL A 21 -19.81 4.60 13.94
N LYS A 22 -20.79 5.04 13.12
CA LYS A 22 -22.11 5.51 13.59
C LYS A 22 -22.87 4.42 14.37
N ASN A 23 -22.63 3.15 14.09
CA ASN A 23 -23.21 2.00 14.79
C ASN A 23 -22.26 1.38 15.83
N GLU A 24 -21.30 2.15 16.36
CA GLU A 24 -20.33 1.74 17.39
C GLU A 24 -19.52 0.46 17.05
N THR A 25 -19.42 0.13 15.76
CA THR A 25 -18.81 -1.09 15.28
C THR A 25 -17.36 -0.83 14.90
N LYS A 26 -16.43 -1.62 15.46
CA LYS A 26 -15.01 -1.53 15.11
C LYS A 26 -14.80 -2.02 13.68
N ILE A 27 -14.14 -1.20 12.86
CA ILE A 27 -13.83 -1.52 11.47
C ILE A 27 -12.33 -1.43 11.20
N LEU A 28 -11.83 -2.37 10.41
CA LEU A 28 -10.48 -2.36 9.87
C LEU A 28 -10.61 -2.57 8.36
N LEU A 29 -10.05 -1.65 7.57
CA LEU A 29 -9.98 -1.78 6.12
C LEU A 29 -8.64 -2.43 5.76
N TYR A 30 -8.70 -3.46 4.93
CA TYR A 30 -7.53 -4.12 4.37
C TYR A 30 -7.49 -3.85 2.87
N GLU A 31 -6.47 -3.12 2.43
CA GLU A 31 -6.20 -2.83 1.03
C GLU A 31 -4.98 -3.63 0.62
N ALA A 32 -5.12 -4.49 -0.40
CA ALA A 32 -4.05 -5.33 -0.90
C ALA A 32 -4.36 -5.86 -2.30
N GLY A 33 -3.31 -6.07 -3.08
CA GLY A 33 -3.40 -6.59 -4.44
C GLY A 33 -3.91 -5.58 -5.45
N GLU A 34 -4.17 -6.06 -6.66
CA GLU A 34 -4.72 -5.27 -7.76
C GLU A 34 -6.02 -5.89 -8.29
N ALA A 35 -6.83 -5.09 -8.96
CA ALA A 35 -8.07 -5.58 -9.55
C ALA A 35 -7.78 -6.66 -10.62
N LEU A 36 -8.68 -7.64 -10.71
CA LEU A 36 -8.69 -8.67 -11.76
C LEU A 36 -7.46 -9.59 -11.81
N ARG A 37 -6.60 -9.60 -10.79
CA ARG A 37 -5.48 -10.55 -10.68
C ARG A 37 -5.43 -11.18 -9.28
N PHE A 38 -4.92 -12.40 -9.21
CA PHE A 38 -4.59 -13.03 -7.93
C PHE A 38 -3.19 -12.58 -7.52
N ASP A 39 -3.10 -12.01 -6.32
CA ASP A 39 -1.84 -11.68 -5.68
C ASP A 39 -1.64 -12.59 -4.45
N GLU A 40 -0.77 -13.58 -4.57
CA GLU A 40 -0.58 -14.63 -3.56
C GLU A 40 -0.15 -14.03 -2.21
N PHE A 41 0.70 -13.00 -2.23
CA PHE A 41 1.10 -12.28 -1.03
C PHE A 41 -0.11 -11.68 -0.31
N SER A 42 -0.95 -10.93 -1.03
CA SER A 42 -2.16 -10.28 -0.51
C SER A 42 -3.17 -11.28 0.03
N ILE A 43 -3.33 -12.42 -0.63
CA ILE A 43 -4.22 -13.50 -0.19
C ILE A 43 -3.72 -14.05 1.15
N ARG A 44 -2.43 -14.41 1.24
CA ARG A 44 -1.83 -14.98 2.46
C ARG A 44 -1.82 -13.99 3.61
N ALA A 45 -1.45 -12.74 3.35
CA ALA A 45 -1.50 -11.65 4.31
C ALA A 45 -2.92 -11.46 4.85
N GLY A 46 -3.92 -11.44 3.96
CA GLY A 46 -5.33 -11.31 4.31
C GLY A 46 -5.84 -12.46 5.18
N MET A 47 -5.58 -13.71 4.77
CA MET A 47 -5.98 -14.90 5.53
C MET A 47 -5.34 -14.91 6.93
N LYS A 48 -4.03 -14.68 7.03
CA LYS A 48 -3.32 -14.60 8.31
C LYS A 48 -3.86 -13.46 9.17
N GLY A 49 -4.16 -12.32 8.55
CA GLY A 49 -4.72 -11.14 9.20
C GLY A 49 -6.07 -11.38 9.85
N ILE A 50 -6.99 -12.00 9.11
CA ILE A 50 -8.33 -12.39 9.58
C ILE A 50 -8.22 -13.39 10.73
N LEU A 51 -7.41 -14.45 10.58
CA LEU A 51 -7.20 -15.44 11.65
C LEU A 51 -6.66 -14.79 12.94
N ASN A 52 -5.71 -13.85 12.81
CA ASN A 52 -5.18 -13.10 13.95
C ASN A 52 -6.26 -12.26 14.65
N VAL A 53 -7.20 -11.67 13.90
CA VAL A 53 -8.33 -10.91 14.46
C VAL A 53 -9.30 -11.84 15.19
N LEU A 54 -9.70 -12.96 14.55
CA LEU A 54 -10.59 -13.94 15.18
C LEU A 54 -10.01 -14.51 16.47
N GLN A 55 -8.70 -14.82 16.50
CA GLN A 55 -8.01 -15.25 17.71
C GLN A 55 -7.97 -14.16 18.78
N HIS A 56 -7.74 -12.89 18.39
CA HIS A 56 -7.74 -11.76 19.32
C HIS A 56 -9.11 -11.54 19.97
N LEU A 57 -10.19 -11.77 19.23
CA LEU A 57 -11.57 -11.70 19.71
C LEU A 57 -12.03 -12.97 20.45
N GLY A 58 -11.16 -13.98 20.60
CA GLY A 58 -11.49 -15.24 21.28
C GLY A 58 -12.41 -16.18 20.50
N MET A 59 -12.64 -15.92 19.20
CA MET A 59 -13.51 -16.72 18.35
C MET A 59 -12.86 -18.03 17.86
N THR A 60 -11.53 -18.14 17.96
CA THR A 60 -10.78 -19.36 17.63
C THR A 60 -9.67 -19.62 18.64
N ARG A 61 -9.24 -20.88 18.77
CA ARG A 61 -8.17 -21.26 19.69
C ARG A 61 -6.86 -20.58 19.28
N LYS A 62 -6.24 -19.89 20.24
CA LYS A 62 -4.91 -19.29 20.04
C LYS A 62 -3.86 -20.38 19.88
N VAL A 63 -3.22 -20.42 18.72
CA VAL A 63 -2.02 -21.25 18.52
C VAL A 63 -0.88 -20.54 19.24
N VAL A 64 -0.27 -21.18 20.24
CA VAL A 64 0.86 -20.62 20.97
C VAL A 64 2.08 -20.62 20.04
N ARG A 65 2.27 -19.54 19.27
CA ARG A 65 3.51 -19.27 18.55
C ARG A 65 4.25 -18.12 19.21
N SER A 66 5.44 -18.43 19.72
CA SER A 66 6.39 -17.54 20.40
C SER A 66 7.13 -16.59 19.43
N LYS A 67 6.46 -16.01 18.43
CA LYS A 67 7.08 -14.96 17.62
C LYS A 67 6.79 -13.60 18.26
N LYS A 68 7.83 -12.79 18.49
CA LYS A 68 7.69 -11.40 18.93
C LYS A 68 6.67 -10.71 18.02
N LYS A 69 5.65 -10.09 18.60
CA LYS A 69 4.73 -9.22 17.85
C LYS A 69 5.53 -8.00 17.42
N ARG A 70 5.87 -7.90 16.13
CA ARG A 70 6.42 -6.66 15.56
C ARG A 70 5.29 -5.65 15.48
N MET A 71 5.54 -4.43 15.95
CA MET A 71 4.56 -3.36 15.86
C MET A 71 4.50 -2.86 14.41
N PRO A 72 3.31 -2.59 13.85
CA PRO A 72 3.22 -1.97 12.55
C PRO A 72 3.74 -0.53 12.62
N PHE A 73 4.26 -0.03 11.49
CA PHE A 73 4.52 1.39 11.32
C PHE A 73 3.20 2.11 11.07
N ILE A 74 2.98 3.22 11.77
CA ILE A 74 1.76 4.02 11.63
C ILE A 74 2.11 5.26 10.81
N ALA A 75 1.54 5.37 9.62
CA ALA A 75 1.72 6.56 8.81
C ALA A 75 1.00 7.74 9.46
N ASN A 76 1.71 8.86 9.58
CA ASN A 76 1.16 10.12 10.12
C ASN A 76 0.36 10.91 9.06
N GLY A 77 0.48 10.53 7.79
CA GLY A 77 -0.30 11.07 6.68
C GLY A 77 0.04 10.35 5.39
N SER A 78 -0.69 10.69 4.32
CA SER A 78 -0.39 10.21 2.97
C SER A 78 -0.95 11.19 1.94
N GLN A 79 -0.44 11.11 0.71
CA GLN A 79 -0.93 11.93 -0.40
C GLN A 79 -0.93 11.14 -1.70
N TRP A 80 -1.93 11.41 -2.54
CA TRP A 80 -1.92 11.02 -3.94
C TRP A 80 -1.14 12.02 -4.79
N VAL A 81 -0.09 11.55 -5.46
CA VAL A 81 0.55 12.26 -6.57
C VAL A 81 -0.28 12.01 -7.83
N ARG A 82 -0.64 13.09 -8.51
CA ARG A 82 -1.56 13.07 -9.66
C ARG A 82 -0.82 13.32 -10.97
N ALA A 83 -1.40 12.85 -12.06
CA ALA A 83 -0.92 13.13 -13.40
C ALA A 83 -0.97 14.63 -13.70
N ASN A 84 0.12 15.16 -14.28
CA ASN A 84 0.22 16.54 -14.78
C ASN A 84 0.00 16.65 -16.29
N ALA A 85 -0.22 15.53 -16.98
CA ALA A 85 -0.55 15.47 -18.39
C ALA A 85 -1.38 14.21 -18.69
N SER A 86 -2.06 14.18 -19.84
CA SER A 86 -2.69 12.96 -20.36
C SER A 86 -1.76 12.22 -21.32
N GLY A 87 -1.71 10.89 -21.26
CA GLY A 87 -0.87 10.11 -22.16
C GLY A 87 -0.55 8.71 -21.67
N ILE A 88 0.42 8.08 -22.34
CA ILE A 88 0.96 6.77 -21.97
C ILE A 88 1.95 6.93 -20.83
N VAL A 89 1.82 6.08 -19.81
CA VAL A 89 2.61 6.13 -18.59
C VAL A 89 3.78 5.16 -18.65
N HIS A 90 4.98 5.67 -18.39
CA HIS A 90 6.16 4.88 -18.08
C HIS A 90 6.50 5.02 -16.60
N ASN A 91 6.19 3.99 -15.81
CA ASN A 91 6.46 3.96 -14.37
C ASN A 91 7.93 3.70 -14.07
N ILE A 92 8.54 4.49 -13.17
CA ILE A 92 9.95 4.37 -12.76
C ILE A 92 10.08 3.76 -11.36
N VAL A 93 9.02 3.79 -10.56
CA VAL A 93 8.99 3.31 -9.17
C VAL A 93 8.04 2.14 -8.95
N ASN A 94 8.29 1.37 -7.89
CA ASN A 94 7.55 0.20 -7.46
C ASN A 94 6.98 0.34 -6.05
N LEU A 95 5.95 -0.47 -5.76
CA LEU A 95 5.35 -0.51 -4.43
C LEU A 95 6.40 -0.94 -3.40
N GLY A 96 6.42 -0.27 -2.26
CA GLY A 96 7.43 -0.47 -1.22
C GLY A 96 8.67 0.41 -1.38
N ASP A 97 8.89 1.03 -2.54
CA ASP A 97 10.05 1.90 -2.75
C ASP A 97 10.01 3.12 -1.80
N GLN A 98 11.20 3.48 -1.31
CA GLN A 98 11.42 4.77 -0.68
C GLN A 98 11.45 5.85 -1.74
N ILE A 99 10.64 6.88 -1.52
CA ILE A 99 10.47 8.03 -2.38
C ILE A 99 11.12 9.24 -1.73
N THR A 100 11.93 9.98 -2.49
CA THR A 100 12.49 11.27 -2.08
C THR A 100 11.70 12.42 -2.70
N LYS A 101 11.49 13.51 -1.95
CA LYS A 101 10.91 14.75 -2.50
C LYS A 101 11.65 15.19 -3.78
N GLY A 102 10.90 15.42 -4.85
CA GLY A 102 11.42 15.82 -6.16
C GLY A 102 11.83 14.66 -7.07
N GLN A 103 11.86 13.42 -6.57
CA GLN A 103 12.11 12.22 -7.37
C GLN A 103 11.05 12.07 -8.46
N VAL A 104 11.48 11.68 -9.66
CA VAL A 104 10.59 11.34 -10.76
C VAL A 104 9.99 9.95 -10.52
N LEU A 105 8.67 9.86 -10.54
CA LEU A 105 7.91 8.63 -10.30
C LEU A 105 7.47 7.96 -11.60
N ALA A 106 7.16 8.78 -12.61
CA ALA A 106 6.81 8.33 -13.95
C ALA A 106 7.04 9.43 -14.99
N GLU A 107 7.09 9.01 -16.24
CA GLU A 107 7.01 9.87 -17.43
C GLU A 107 5.69 9.63 -18.15
N ILE A 108 5.08 10.71 -18.65
CA ILE A 108 3.85 10.67 -19.44
C ILE A 108 4.18 11.12 -20.85
N GLY A 109 3.80 10.33 -21.84
CA GLY A 109 4.20 10.58 -23.23
C GLY A 109 3.29 9.96 -24.28
N SER A 110 3.78 9.94 -25.50
CA SER A 110 3.12 9.34 -26.67
C SER A 110 3.66 7.93 -26.95
N PRO A 111 2.90 7.08 -27.67
CA PRO A 111 3.40 5.77 -28.10
C PRO A 111 4.60 5.85 -29.05
N TYR A 112 4.91 7.03 -29.59
CA TYR A 112 6.04 7.26 -30.49
C TYR A 112 7.29 7.80 -29.78
N GLY A 113 7.30 7.81 -28.44
CA GLY A 113 8.46 8.19 -27.64
C GLY A 113 8.60 9.68 -27.32
N ALA A 114 7.59 10.49 -27.63
CA ALA A 114 7.58 11.88 -27.17
C ALA A 114 7.21 11.93 -25.67
N ILE A 115 7.99 12.60 -24.84
CA ILE A 115 7.68 12.84 -23.43
C ILE A 115 6.95 14.18 -23.32
N PHE A 116 5.76 14.17 -22.73
CA PHE A 116 4.98 15.38 -22.48
C PHE A 116 5.36 16.01 -21.14
N ASP A 117 5.43 15.20 -20.08
CA ASP A 117 5.86 15.68 -18.77
C ASP A 117 6.32 14.52 -17.86
N SER A 118 6.89 14.87 -16.70
CA SER A 118 7.36 13.97 -15.65
C SER A 118 6.57 14.20 -14.36
N VAL A 119 6.11 13.12 -13.75
CA VAL A 119 5.39 13.16 -12.46
C VAL A 119 6.40 13.07 -11.34
N LYS A 120 6.42 14.08 -10.45
CA LYS A 120 7.42 14.19 -9.37
C LYS A 120 6.78 14.09 -7.98
N ALA A 121 7.51 13.50 -7.04
CA ALA A 121 7.09 13.42 -5.65
C ALA A 121 7.10 14.80 -4.97
N THR A 122 6.00 15.15 -4.29
CA THR A 122 5.88 16.40 -3.53
C THR A 122 6.55 16.33 -2.15
N ARG A 123 6.71 15.12 -1.61
CA ARG A 123 7.27 14.84 -0.28
C ARG A 123 7.90 13.43 -0.25
N SER A 124 8.91 13.24 0.61
CA SER A 124 9.52 11.92 0.84
C SER A 124 8.62 10.99 1.67
N GLY A 125 8.75 9.69 1.48
CA GLY A 125 8.02 8.66 2.21
C GLY A 125 8.07 7.31 1.47
N ILE A 126 7.10 6.44 1.71
CA ILE A 126 7.04 5.10 1.09
C ILE A 126 5.89 5.02 0.09
N LEU A 127 6.13 4.45 -1.10
CA LEU A 127 5.07 4.20 -2.08
C LEU A 127 4.21 3.01 -1.64
N ILE A 128 2.96 3.28 -1.27
CA ILE A 128 2.02 2.26 -0.74
C ILE A 128 0.91 1.90 -1.71
N GLY A 129 0.74 2.67 -2.79
CA GLY A 129 -0.25 2.42 -3.82
C GLY A 129 0.20 3.02 -5.15
N LYS A 130 -0.11 2.36 -6.26
CA LYS A 130 0.08 2.91 -7.60
C LYS A 130 -0.97 2.36 -8.55
N GLN A 131 -1.30 3.11 -9.59
CA GLN A 131 -2.04 2.54 -10.72
C GLN A 131 -1.11 1.76 -11.66
N ASN A 132 -1.64 0.69 -12.26
CA ASN A 132 -0.95 -0.09 -13.28
C ASN A 132 -1.58 0.10 -14.68
N ILE A 133 -2.50 1.07 -14.83
CA ILE A 133 -3.10 1.39 -16.13
C ILE A 133 -2.06 2.14 -16.98
N PRO A 134 -1.78 1.68 -18.22
CA PRO A 134 -0.75 2.29 -19.06
C PRO A 134 -1.16 3.63 -19.67
N LEU A 135 -2.41 4.05 -19.49
CA LEU A 135 -2.97 5.30 -19.98
C LEU A 135 -3.52 6.10 -18.80
N VAL A 136 -3.26 7.41 -18.78
CA VAL A 136 -3.73 8.32 -17.73
C VAL A 136 -4.31 9.59 -18.32
N GLN A 137 -5.25 10.20 -17.60
CA GLN A 137 -5.72 11.56 -17.83
C GLN A 137 -5.14 12.54 -16.81
N GLU A 138 -4.92 13.78 -17.23
CA GLU A 138 -4.49 14.85 -16.33
C GLU A 138 -5.39 14.95 -15.10
N GLY A 139 -4.78 15.02 -13.92
CA GLY A 139 -5.46 15.06 -12.63
C GLY A 139 -5.81 13.68 -12.03
N GLU A 140 -5.69 12.57 -12.76
CA GLU A 140 -5.90 11.24 -12.19
C GLU A 140 -4.85 10.91 -11.12
N ALA A 141 -5.27 10.15 -10.10
CA ALA A 141 -4.41 9.76 -9.00
C ALA A 141 -3.52 8.58 -9.43
N MET A 142 -2.19 8.77 -9.40
CA MET A 142 -1.25 7.79 -9.94
C MET A 142 -0.49 7.02 -8.85
N PHE A 143 -0.03 7.74 -7.82
CA PHE A 143 0.85 7.19 -6.78
C PHE A 143 0.38 7.63 -5.41
N HIS A 144 0.25 6.71 -4.46
CA HIS A 144 -0.10 6.98 -3.07
C HIS A 144 1.15 6.84 -2.20
N VAL A 145 1.62 7.96 -1.67
CA VAL A 145 2.83 8.01 -0.83
C VAL A 145 2.43 8.21 0.61
N ALA A 146 2.87 7.30 1.50
CA ALA A 146 2.67 7.38 2.94
C ALA A 146 3.88 8.05 3.61
N TYR A 147 3.60 8.83 4.65
CA TYR A 147 4.58 9.58 5.41
C TYR A 147 4.68 9.03 6.84
N PHE A 148 5.90 8.89 7.33
CA PHE A 148 6.18 8.37 8.65
C PHE A 148 7.03 9.37 9.45
N SER A 149 7.09 9.15 10.76
CA SER A 149 7.96 9.88 11.68
C SER A 149 9.29 9.12 11.89
N GLU A 150 9.21 7.82 11.77
CA GLU A 150 10.26 6.83 11.80
C GLU A 150 11.08 6.85 10.51
N ASP A 151 12.22 6.18 10.52
CA ASP A 151 13.14 6.13 9.39
C ASP A 151 12.55 5.32 8.23
N ASP A 152 12.57 5.91 7.03
CA ASP A 152 12.01 5.32 5.82
C ASP A 152 12.72 4.00 5.42
N GLU A 153 14.03 3.86 5.67
CA GLU A 153 14.77 2.62 5.36
C GLU A 153 14.33 1.47 6.27
N GLU A 154 14.10 1.75 7.56
CA GLU A 154 13.60 0.76 8.51
C GLU A 154 12.20 0.25 8.09
N ILE A 155 11.35 1.14 7.60
CA ILE A 155 9.99 0.82 7.16
C ILE A 155 10.04 -0.02 5.88
N ALA A 156 10.81 0.41 4.88
CA ALA A 156 10.97 -0.31 3.61
C ALA A 156 11.51 -1.73 3.86
N GLY A 157 12.58 -1.84 4.65
CA GLY A 157 13.13 -3.14 5.03
C GLY A 157 12.13 -4.01 5.78
N HIS A 158 11.27 -3.44 6.63
CA HIS A 158 10.22 -4.20 7.31
C HIS A 158 9.13 -4.71 6.36
N ILE A 159 8.73 -3.92 5.35
CA ILE A 159 7.77 -4.33 4.33
C ILE A 159 8.33 -5.52 3.54
N GLU A 160 9.58 -5.42 3.08
CA GLU A 160 10.28 -6.48 2.35
C GLU A 160 10.37 -7.78 3.18
N ASN A 161 10.80 -7.68 4.44
CA ASN A 161 10.84 -8.81 5.37
C ASN A 161 9.48 -9.50 5.55
N VAL A 162 8.37 -8.74 5.53
CA VAL A 162 7.02 -9.32 5.65
C VAL A 162 6.62 -10.01 4.34
N GLN A 163 7.02 -9.46 3.20
CA GLN A 163 6.80 -10.06 1.88
C GLN A 163 7.49 -11.41 1.76
N GLU A 164 8.78 -11.49 2.10
CA GLU A 164 9.54 -12.74 2.12
C GLU A 164 8.95 -13.79 3.06
N GLN A 165 8.46 -13.39 4.24
CA GLN A 165 7.87 -14.34 5.20
C GLN A 165 6.54 -14.96 4.76
N LEU A 166 5.84 -14.30 3.84
CA LEU A 166 4.51 -14.70 3.41
C LEU A 166 4.52 -15.40 2.06
N LEU A 167 5.46 -15.05 1.19
CA LEU A 167 5.71 -15.79 -0.04
C LEU A 167 6.51 -17.06 0.28
N PRO A 168 6.19 -18.21 -0.34
CA PRO A 168 7.08 -19.36 -0.30
C PRO A 168 8.41 -19.01 -1.00
N GLU A 169 9.52 -19.63 -0.57
CA GLU A 169 10.69 -19.69 -1.46
C GLU A 169 10.22 -20.37 -2.76
N ASN A 170 10.57 -19.81 -3.92
CA ASN A 170 10.23 -20.41 -5.19
C ASN A 170 10.84 -21.82 -5.23
N ASP A 171 10.00 -22.85 -5.08
CA ASP A 171 10.34 -24.19 -5.54
C ASP A 171 10.26 -24.12 -7.07
N ASP A 172 11.36 -23.64 -7.68
CA ASP A 172 11.58 -23.78 -9.12
C ASP A 172 11.54 -25.28 -9.44
N SER A 173 10.40 -25.71 -9.99
CA SER A 173 10.17 -27.06 -10.52
C SER A 173 10.44 -27.10 -12.01
#